data_AF-A0A653INF1-F1
#
_entry.id   AF-A0A653INF1-F1
#
_cell.length_a   1.000
_cell.length_b   1.000
_cell.length_c   1.000
_cell.angle_alpha   90.00
_cell.angle_beta   90.00
_cell.angle_gamma   90.00
#
_symmetry.space_group_name_H-M   'P 1'
#
loop_
_entity.id
_entity.type
_entity.pdbx_description
1 polymer ?
#
loop_
_entity_poly.entity_id
_entity_poly.type
_entity_poly.pdbx_seq_one_letter_code
_entity_poly.pdbx_strand_id
1 'polypeptide(L)'
;MMQFLAAAAVLLASATTPAAPTKGDEPERSADNDDKKICKRFTETGSLVRGYRACKTKREWERERDTARAFGNGINSCRDMAEKGGC
;
A
#
# COMPACT_ATOMS: atom_id res chain seq x y z
N MET A 1 33.73 25.46 -53.23
CA MET A 1 32.58 24.65 -52.78
C MET A 1 32.89 24.08 -51.41
N MET A 2 31.88 24.05 -50.54
CA MET A 2 31.85 23.60 -49.13
C MET A 2 32.23 24.62 -48.04
N GLN A 3 31.24 25.47 -47.74
CA GLN A 3 30.94 26.04 -46.42
C GLN A 3 30.59 24.93 -45.42
N PHE A 4 30.98 25.05 -44.16
CA PHE A 4 30.18 24.72 -42.95
C PHE A 4 30.82 25.47 -41.76
N LEU A 5 30.42 26.73 -41.55
CA LEU A 5 29.42 27.18 -40.57
C LEU A 5 29.82 27.00 -39.11
N ALA A 6 30.00 28.17 -38.48
CA ALA A 6 30.26 28.42 -37.08
C ALA A 6 29.17 27.85 -36.16
N ALA A 7 29.58 27.42 -34.97
CA ALA A 7 28.69 27.27 -33.82
C ALA A 7 29.48 27.58 -32.54
N ALA A 8 29.72 28.87 -32.31
CA ALA A 8 30.29 29.36 -31.06
C ALA A 8 29.17 29.43 -30.00
N ALA A 9 29.34 28.60 -28.96
CA ALA A 9 28.79 28.65 -27.61
C ALA A 9 27.65 29.66 -27.33
N VAL A 10 26.42 29.14 -27.21
CA VAL A 10 25.36 29.81 -26.46
C VAL A 10 25.37 29.25 -25.03
N LEU A 11 25.89 30.06 -24.10
CA LEU A 11 25.79 29.83 -22.66
C LEU A 11 24.32 29.92 -22.25
N LEU A 12 23.71 28.80 -21.83
CA LEU A 12 22.40 28.81 -21.20
C LEU A 12 22.52 29.48 -19.82
N ALA A 13 22.03 30.70 -19.72
CA ALA A 13 21.81 31.38 -18.45
C ALA A 13 20.73 30.63 -17.64
N SER A 14 21.12 30.08 -16.50
CA SER A 14 20.19 29.46 -15.55
C SER A 14 19.41 30.55 -14.83
N ALA A 15 18.12 30.71 -15.15
CA ALA A 15 17.22 31.58 -14.42
C ALA A 15 16.86 30.93 -13.08
N THR A 16 17.39 31.47 -11.99
CA THR A 16 17.02 31.05 -10.62
C THR A 16 15.70 31.72 -10.25
N THR A 17 14.59 30.98 -10.36
CA THR A 17 13.28 31.43 -9.87
C THR A 17 13.29 31.41 -8.34
N PRO A 18 12.97 32.52 -7.64
CA PRO A 18 12.81 32.50 -6.19
C PRO A 18 11.57 31.66 -5.84
N ALA A 19 11.78 30.60 -5.06
CA ALA A 19 10.71 29.79 -4.49
C ALA A 19 9.85 30.67 -3.57
N ALA A 20 8.56 30.76 -3.87
CA ALA A 20 7.59 31.43 -3.01
C ALA A 20 7.51 30.71 -1.65
N PRO A 21 7.24 31.43 -0.55
CA PRO A 21 7.09 30.82 0.77
C PRO A 21 5.92 29.85 0.76
N THR A 22 6.21 28.59 1.05
CA THR A 22 5.23 27.53 1.27
C THR A 22 4.32 27.95 2.42
N LYS A 23 3.04 28.18 2.12
CA LYS A 23 1.98 28.31 3.13
C LYS A 23 2.09 27.13 4.09
N GLY A 24 2.22 27.44 5.38
CA GLY A 24 2.39 26.44 6.44
C GLY A 24 1.27 25.42 6.44
N ASP A 25 1.65 24.16 6.71
CA ASP A 25 0.74 23.03 6.89
C ASP A 25 -0.37 23.40 7.89
N GLU A 26 -1.59 23.50 7.37
CA GLU A 26 -2.79 23.54 8.18
C GLU A 26 -2.93 22.17 8.87
N PRO A 27 -3.25 22.10 10.18
CA PRO A 27 -3.33 20.82 10.88
C PRO A 27 -4.46 19.99 10.26
N GLU A 28 -4.06 18.94 9.54
CA GLU A 28 -4.97 18.01 8.89
C GLU A 28 -5.93 17.44 9.94
N ARG A 29 -7.20 17.81 9.81
CA ARG A 29 -8.29 17.38 10.70
C ARG A 29 -8.21 15.87 10.81
N SER A 30 -7.97 15.36 12.01
CA SER A 30 -7.73 13.94 12.26
C SER A 30 -8.83 13.13 11.59
N ALA A 31 -8.48 12.51 10.45
CA ALA A 31 -9.39 11.69 9.69
C ALA A 31 -10.00 10.65 10.63
N ASP A 32 -11.29 10.39 10.48
CA ASP A 32 -12.01 9.38 11.25
C ASP A 32 -11.15 8.14 11.41
N ASN A 33 -11.09 7.61 12.64
CA ASN A 33 -10.12 6.58 13.03
C ASN A 33 -10.11 5.35 12.10
N ASP A 34 -11.23 5.16 11.38
CA ASP A 34 -11.50 4.09 10.44
C ASP A 34 -10.75 4.22 9.11
N ASP A 35 -10.38 5.44 8.71
CA ASP A 35 -9.58 5.71 7.52
C ASP A 35 -8.07 5.66 7.77
N LYS A 36 -7.67 5.53 9.05
CA LYS A 36 -6.27 5.36 9.43
C LYS A 36 -5.68 4.15 8.71
N LYS A 37 -4.62 4.39 7.91
CA LYS A 37 -3.84 3.33 7.28
C LYS A 37 -3.03 2.57 8.35
N ILE A 38 -3.21 1.25 8.38
CA ILE A 38 -2.52 0.31 9.26
C ILE A 38 -1.80 -0.71 8.38
N CYS A 39 -0.48 -0.82 8.57
CA CYS A 39 0.34 -1.81 7.89
C CYS A 39 0.64 -2.99 8.81
N LYS A 40 0.44 -4.21 8.30
CA LYS A 40 0.77 -5.46 8.99
C LYS A 40 1.74 -6.27 8.13
N ARG A 41 2.61 -7.04 8.78
CA ARG A 41 3.55 -7.96 8.12
C ARG A 41 3.05 -9.38 8.32
N PHE A 42 3.06 -10.16 7.24
CA PHE A 42 2.63 -11.55 7.23
C PHE A 42 3.78 -12.43 6.76
N THR A 43 3.94 -13.57 7.41
CA THR A 43 4.85 -14.62 6.97
C THR A 43 4.08 -15.53 6.03
N GLU A 44 4.70 -15.91 4.91
CA GLU A 44 4.08 -16.80 3.94
C GLU A 44 4.10 -18.25 4.48
N THR A 45 2.93 -18.89 4.57
CA THR A 45 2.84 -20.29 5.03
C THR A 45 3.66 -21.19 4.11
N GLY A 46 4.55 -21.99 4.69
CA GLY A 46 5.47 -22.85 3.94
C GLY A 46 6.82 -22.21 3.60
N SER A 47 7.06 -20.95 4.00
CA SER A 47 8.37 -20.31 3.92
C SER A 47 8.79 -19.71 5.26
N LEU A 48 10.00 -20.04 5.73
CA LEU A 48 10.55 -19.47 6.97
C LEU A 48 11.09 -18.05 6.78
N VAL A 49 11.35 -17.64 5.53
CA VAL A 49 12.05 -16.39 5.22
C VAL A 49 11.22 -15.42 4.39
N ARG A 50 10.21 -15.89 3.65
CA ARG A 50 9.35 -15.01 2.87
C ARG A 50 8.24 -14.43 3.74
N GLY A 51 8.10 -13.12 3.65
CA GLY A 51 6.99 -12.40 4.23
C GLY A 51 6.70 -11.14 3.44
N TYR A 52 5.45 -10.69 3.49
CA TYR A 52 4.99 -9.51 2.77
C TYR A 52 4.32 -8.53 3.74
N ARG A 53 4.29 -7.25 3.35
CA ARG A 53 3.63 -6.18 4.11
C ARG A 53 2.34 -5.80 3.38
N ALA A 54 1.22 -5.80 4.09
CA ALA A 54 -0.04 -5.29 3.58
C ALA A 54 -0.46 -4.05 4.38
N CYS A 55 -0.80 -2.98 3.68
CA CYS A 55 -1.26 -1.72 4.26
C CYS A 55 -2.70 -1.47 3.82
N LYS A 56 -3.61 -1.41 4.79
CA LYS A 56 -5.05 -1.22 4.58
C LYS A 56 -5.60 -0.23 5.61
N THR A 57 -6.76 0.36 5.38
CA THR A 57 -7.42 1.17 6.42
C THR A 57 -7.90 0.28 7.57
N LYS A 58 -8.20 0.87 8.73
CA LYS A 58 -8.77 0.11 9.86
C LYS A 58 -10.10 -0.54 9.47
N ARG A 59 -10.97 0.18 8.74
CA ARG A 59 -12.24 -0.35 8.23
C ARG A 59 -12.05 -1.57 7.31
N GLU A 60 -11.06 -1.53 6.43
CA GLU A 60 -10.73 -2.66 5.55
C GLU A 60 -10.26 -3.88 6.36
N TRP A 61 -9.43 -3.67 7.38
CA TRP A 61 -9.00 -4.74 8.28
C TRP A 61 -10.14 -5.37 9.08
N GLU A 62 -11.13 -4.59 9.48
CA GLU A 62 -12.33 -5.08 10.18
C GLU A 62 -13.17 -5.96 9.27
N ARG A 63 -13.50 -5.47 8.07
CA ARG A 63 -14.26 -6.22 7.07
C ARG A 63 -13.65 -7.58 6.77
N GLU A 64 -12.33 -7.64 6.61
CA GLU A 64 -11.62 -8.90 6.34
C GLU A 64 -11.65 -9.86 7.52
N ARG A 65 -11.51 -9.35 8.75
CA ARG A 65 -11.63 -10.18 9.95
C ARG A 65 -13.02 -10.78 10.09
N ASP A 66 -14.06 -9.99 9.83
CA ASP A 66 -15.44 -10.46 9.93
C ASP A 66 -15.75 -11.50 8.85
N THR A 67 -15.25 -11.26 7.64
CA THR A 67 -15.33 -12.21 6.53
C THR A 67 -14.64 -13.53 6.89
N ALA A 68 -13.42 -13.49 7.43
CA ALA A 68 -12.68 -14.68 7.85
C ALA A 68 -13.41 -15.49 8.93
N ARG A 69 -14.07 -14.82 9.88
CA ARG A 69 -14.90 -15.48 10.92
C ARG A 69 -16.13 -16.15 10.34
N ALA A 70 -16.81 -15.48 9.40
CA ALA A 70 -17.99 -16.04 8.74
C ALA A 70 -17.67 -17.35 8.01
N PHE A 71 -16.51 -17.42 7.35
CA PHE A 71 -16.05 -18.66 6.70
C PHE A 71 -15.55 -19.71 7.69
N GLY A 72 -14.84 -19.32 8.76
CA GLY A 72 -14.29 -20.25 9.74
C GLY A 72 -15.34 -21.07 10.50
N ASN A 73 -16.54 -20.53 10.70
CA ASN A 73 -17.63 -21.22 11.39
C ASN A 73 -18.38 -22.25 10.52
N GLY A 74 -18.14 -22.27 9.20
CA GLY A 74 -18.81 -23.17 8.26
C GLY A 74 -17.96 -24.35 7.79
N ILE A 75 -16.69 -24.44 8.21
CA ILE A 75 -15.82 -25.56 7.87
C ILE A 75 -16.12 -26.68 8.87
N ASN A 76 -16.94 -27.64 8.47
CA ASN A 76 -17.13 -28.88 9.22
C ASN A 76 -15.76 -29.52 9.40
N SER A 77 -15.37 -29.76 10.65
CA SER A 77 -14.11 -30.44 10.90
C SER A 77 -14.23 -31.90 10.44
N CYS A 78 -13.10 -32.56 10.14
CA CYS A 78 -13.11 -33.99 9.80
C CYS A 78 -13.78 -34.84 10.88
N ARG A 79 -13.83 -34.35 12.13
CA ARG A 79 -14.59 -34.95 13.23
C ARG A 79 -16.10 -34.86 13.00
N ASP A 80 -16.63 -33.68 12.64
CA ASP A 80 -18.07 -33.49 12.41
C ASP A 80 -18.57 -34.22 11.15
N MET A 81 -17.68 -34.41 10.18
CA MET A 81 -17.95 -35.17 8.95
C MET A 81 -17.91 -36.69 9.19
N ALA A 82 -17.06 -37.18 10.10
CA ALA A 82 -16.99 -38.60 10.46
C ALA A 82 -18.29 -39.12 11.12
N GLU A 83 -18.95 -38.31 11.95
CA GLU A 83 -20.23 -38.67 12.57
C GLU A 83 -21.37 -38.80 11.56
N LYS A 84 -21.25 -38.16 10.38
CA LYS A 84 -22.24 -38.20 9.29
C LYS A 84 -21.90 -39.19 8.17
N GLY A 85 -20.79 -39.93 8.29
CA GLY A 85 -20.43 -41.01 7.37
C GLY A 85 -19.99 -40.55 5.97
N GLY A 86 -19.65 -39.27 5.79
CA GLY A 86 -19.12 -38.74 4.53
C GLY A 86 -17.77 -38.07 4.78
N CYS A 87 -16.73 -38.51 4.06
CA CYS A 87 -15.53 -37.71 3.88
C CYS A 87 -15.67 -36.89 2.59
#